data_AF-A0AA40ELI9-F1
#
_entry.id   AF-A0AA40ELI9-F1
#
_cell.length_a   1.000
_cell.length_b   1.000
_cell.length_c   1.000
_cell.angle_alpha   90.00
_cell.angle_beta   90.00
_cell.angle_gamma   90.00
#
_symmetry.space_group_name_H-M   'P 1'
#
loop_
_entity.id
_entity.type
_entity.pdbx_description
1 polymer ?
#
loop_
_entity_poly.entity_id
_entity_poly.type
_entity_poly.pdbx_seq_one_letter_code
_entity_poly.pdbx_strand_id
1 'polypeptide(L)'
;MKGSGFVLLVAAGLASRYVAVAETPPNFRTWYPEYRSILTNTLASECSAEYELWATGNKATVGNSNGTSTTGQAVVQCILESTSEFMKTNMASAAVLLGVMPFALSVLGSSSEESALLYVISRRPLLTTLLLAGSPVVVALRPFEYKDPVGILRSREGRFTSLNLGPPWAVVLAEYLVALASVANIVHVTYQLGTGVITMLLPDSSYLPALWAAAGILVHIIGAVCLQSRIRLRLPAGGADSLIKSEFTASSAKTITVETIPETRLFLALSWITSTSTTFHVIFGTLAFSSMQFISVRDAFGVIGRYTASVTVCRVIVMYELSGLRSATDSVDEGPLEDDTLDPSAGIKRVSRVFTFAP
;
A
#
# COMPACT_ATOMS: atom_id res chain seq x y z
N MET A 1 -14.91 -0.12 -20.07
CA MET A 1 -15.59 -0.28 -18.76
C MET A 1 -15.71 -1.73 -18.24
N LYS A 2 -15.61 -2.79 -19.07
CA LYS A 2 -15.86 -4.18 -18.60
C LYS A 2 -14.73 -4.85 -17.78
N GLY A 3 -13.49 -4.33 -17.78
CA GLY A 3 -12.36 -4.91 -17.04
C GLY A 3 -12.15 -4.39 -15.60
N SER A 4 -12.60 -3.17 -15.29
CA SER A 4 -12.42 -2.56 -13.95
C SER A 4 -13.18 -3.29 -12.85
N GLY A 5 -14.33 -3.91 -13.16
CA GLY A 5 -15.19 -4.55 -12.16
C GLY A 5 -14.54 -5.78 -11.52
N PHE A 6 -13.89 -6.64 -12.31
CA PHE A 6 -13.22 -7.85 -11.80
C PHE A 6 -12.05 -7.51 -10.87
N VAL A 7 -11.29 -6.46 -11.18
CA VAL A 7 -10.12 -6.07 -10.39
C VAL A 7 -10.50 -5.30 -9.14
N LEU A 8 -11.54 -4.45 -9.20
CA LEU A 8 -12.18 -3.88 -8.02
C LEU A 8 -12.70 -4.98 -7.09
N LEU A 9 -13.25 -6.07 -7.63
CA LEU A 9 -13.67 -7.24 -6.85
C LEU A 9 -12.49 -8.01 -6.24
N VAL A 10 -11.38 -8.15 -6.95
CA VAL A 10 -10.15 -8.78 -6.41
C VAL A 10 -9.53 -7.91 -5.32
N ALA A 11 -9.43 -6.60 -5.54
CA ALA A 11 -8.90 -5.67 -4.54
C ALA A 11 -9.83 -5.54 -3.32
N ALA A 12 -11.15 -5.52 -3.54
CA ALA A 12 -12.14 -5.60 -2.46
C ALA A 12 -12.12 -6.95 -1.76
N GLY A 13 -11.88 -8.05 -2.47
CA GLY A 13 -11.70 -9.39 -1.92
C GLY A 13 -10.44 -9.50 -1.08
N LEU A 14 -9.32 -8.93 -1.52
CA LEU A 14 -8.08 -8.87 -0.75
C LEU A 14 -8.23 -7.95 0.48
N ALA A 15 -8.85 -6.78 0.32
CA ALA A 15 -9.21 -5.91 1.44
C ALA A 15 -10.15 -6.62 2.44
N SER A 16 -11.14 -7.35 1.93
CA SER A 16 -12.05 -8.18 2.74
C SER A 16 -11.31 -9.33 3.43
N ARG A 17 -10.30 -9.93 2.81
CA ARG A 17 -9.45 -10.94 3.45
C ARG A 17 -8.55 -10.34 4.52
N TYR A 18 -7.98 -9.15 4.29
CA TYR A 18 -7.29 -8.40 5.34
C TYR A 18 -8.21 -8.15 6.53
N VAL A 19 -9.45 -7.73 6.28
CA VAL A 19 -10.46 -7.50 7.33
C VAL A 19 -10.94 -8.81 7.98
N ALA A 20 -11.08 -9.91 7.24
CA ALA A 20 -11.51 -11.20 7.78
C ALA A 20 -10.44 -11.88 8.64
N VAL A 21 -9.16 -11.72 8.29
CA VAL A 21 -8.02 -12.09 9.16
C VAL A 21 -8.02 -11.24 10.45
N ALA A 22 -8.70 -10.09 10.43
CA ALA A 22 -8.81 -9.14 11.52
C ALA A 22 -9.96 -9.40 12.50
N GLU A 23 -10.86 -10.36 12.22
CA GLU A 23 -11.97 -10.72 13.12
C GLU A 23 -11.55 -11.67 14.27
N THR A 24 -10.28 -12.05 14.39
CA THR A 24 -9.82 -12.76 15.58
C THR A 24 -9.75 -11.78 16.76
N PRO A 25 -10.53 -11.97 17.84
CA PRO A 25 -10.46 -11.11 19.02
C PRO A 25 -9.01 -11.01 19.50
N PRO A 26 -8.56 -9.84 19.97
CA PRO A 26 -7.27 -9.78 20.65
C PRO A 26 -7.32 -10.82 21.75
N ASN A 27 -6.40 -11.76 21.73
CA ASN A 27 -6.31 -12.73 22.80
C ASN A 27 -5.07 -12.34 23.60
N PHE A 28 -5.24 -12.15 24.91
CA PHE A 28 -4.13 -12.08 25.85
C PHE A 28 -3.37 -13.42 25.94
N ARG A 29 -3.39 -14.23 24.87
CA ARG A 29 -2.82 -15.59 24.80
C ARG A 29 -1.60 -15.64 23.89
N THR A 30 -1.52 -14.79 22.87
CA THR A 30 -0.36 -14.73 21.98
C THR A 30 0.48 -13.49 22.23
N TRP A 31 1.77 -13.71 22.48
CA TRP A 31 2.74 -12.66 22.77
C TRP A 31 3.98 -12.79 21.89
N TYR A 32 4.64 -11.66 21.64
CA TYR A 32 5.94 -11.63 20.99
C TYR A 32 7.01 -12.34 21.83
N PRO A 33 8.01 -12.99 21.18
CA PRO A 33 8.93 -13.91 21.84
C PRO A 33 9.66 -13.34 23.05
N GLU A 34 10.13 -12.08 22.99
CA GLU A 34 10.95 -11.50 24.06
C GLU A 34 10.20 -11.42 25.40
N TYR A 35 8.91 -11.07 25.37
CA TYR A 35 8.09 -10.91 26.59
C TYR A 35 7.11 -12.05 26.84
N ARG A 36 7.10 -13.08 25.98
CA ARG A 36 6.10 -14.16 26.04
C ARG A 36 6.04 -14.84 27.40
N SER A 37 7.17 -15.32 27.92
CA SER A 37 7.17 -16.05 29.19
C SER A 37 6.71 -15.19 30.35
N ILE A 38 7.15 -13.93 30.40
CA ILE A 38 6.83 -12.98 31.45
C ILE A 38 5.33 -12.66 31.41
N LEU A 39 4.81 -12.23 30.26
CA LEU A 39 3.39 -11.85 30.12
C LEU A 39 2.44 -13.03 30.34
N THR A 40 2.77 -14.23 29.84
CA THR A 40 1.97 -15.43 30.10
C THR A 40 1.96 -15.78 31.59
N ASN A 41 3.10 -15.69 32.27
CA ASN A 41 3.15 -15.97 33.71
C ASN A 41 2.39 -14.93 34.52
N THR A 42 2.60 -13.63 34.26
CA THR A 42 1.90 -12.53 34.92
C THR A 42 0.37 -12.65 34.74
N LEU A 43 -0.08 -12.98 33.54
CA LEU A 43 -1.50 -13.17 33.27
C LEU A 43 -2.10 -14.34 34.09
N ALA A 44 -1.34 -15.43 34.23
CA ALA A 44 -1.78 -16.61 34.95
C ALA A 44 -1.72 -16.46 36.47
N SER A 45 -0.71 -15.74 37.00
CA SER A 45 -0.46 -15.65 38.44
C SER A 45 -1.08 -14.44 39.11
N GLU A 46 -1.06 -13.27 38.45
CA GLU A 46 -1.41 -11.99 39.07
C GLU A 46 -2.72 -11.43 38.52
N CYS A 47 -2.96 -11.58 37.21
CA CYS A 47 -4.07 -10.94 36.50
C CYS A 47 -5.17 -11.91 36.06
N SER A 48 -5.30 -13.05 36.75
CA SER A 48 -6.25 -14.11 36.37
C SER A 48 -7.70 -13.68 36.53
N ALA A 49 -8.01 -12.89 37.57
CA ALA A 49 -9.36 -12.41 37.85
C ALA A 49 -9.85 -11.44 36.76
N GLU A 50 -9.03 -10.45 36.39
CA GLU A 50 -9.34 -9.49 35.32
C GLU A 50 -9.47 -10.21 33.99
N TYR A 51 -8.59 -11.18 33.73
CA TYR A 51 -8.63 -11.98 32.51
C TYR A 51 -9.91 -12.81 32.39
N GLU A 52 -10.38 -13.43 33.48
CA GLU A 52 -11.63 -14.20 33.50
C GLU A 52 -12.86 -13.31 33.26
N LEU A 53 -12.90 -12.12 33.87
CA LEU A 53 -13.94 -11.13 33.62
C LEU A 53 -13.96 -10.73 32.15
N TRP A 54 -12.79 -10.45 31.58
CA TRP A 54 -12.67 -10.16 30.15
C TRP A 54 -13.14 -11.32 29.26
N ALA A 55 -12.68 -12.54 29.55
CA ALA A 55 -13.01 -13.73 28.77
C ALA A 55 -14.51 -14.07 28.80
N THR A 56 -15.21 -13.71 29.88
CA THR A 56 -16.65 -13.90 30.04
C THR A 56 -17.49 -12.72 29.55
N GLY A 57 -16.86 -11.63 29.08
CA GLY A 57 -17.53 -10.40 28.66
C GLY A 57 -18.10 -9.57 29.81
N ASN A 58 -17.70 -9.87 31.04
CA ASN A 58 -18.12 -9.16 32.25
C ASN A 58 -17.26 -7.92 32.48
N LYS A 59 -17.88 -6.78 32.78
CA LYS A 59 -17.16 -5.52 33.04
C LYS A 59 -16.34 -5.61 34.32
N ALA A 60 -15.07 -5.20 34.24
CA ALA A 60 -14.21 -5.00 35.40
C ALA A 60 -14.15 -3.51 35.76
N THR A 61 -14.09 -3.21 37.06
CA THR A 61 -13.87 -1.84 37.56
C THR A 61 -12.37 -1.55 37.59
N VAL A 62 -11.95 -0.48 36.91
CA VAL A 62 -10.57 -0.01 36.92
C VAL A 62 -10.41 1.07 37.98
N GLY A 63 -9.77 0.71 39.09
CA GLY A 63 -9.48 1.61 40.22
C GLY A 63 -10.72 2.17 40.94
N ASN A 64 -10.51 3.21 41.76
CA ASN A 64 -11.56 3.92 42.53
C ASN A 64 -12.38 4.91 41.68
N SER A 65 -12.54 4.66 40.37
CA SER A 65 -13.27 5.55 39.48
C SER A 65 -14.63 4.97 39.10
N ASN A 66 -15.69 5.78 39.24
CA ASN A 66 -17.07 5.44 38.87
C ASN A 66 -17.29 5.26 37.34
N GLY A 67 -16.22 5.08 36.57
CA GLY A 67 -16.27 4.83 35.14
C GLY A 67 -16.25 3.34 34.84
N THR A 68 -17.26 2.84 34.13
CA THR A 68 -17.20 1.50 33.55
C THR A 68 -16.05 1.44 32.55
N SER A 69 -14.97 0.75 32.89
CA SER A 69 -13.88 0.46 31.98
C SER A 69 -14.29 -0.62 30.98
N THR A 70 -13.72 -0.58 29.77
CA THR A 70 -13.84 -1.71 28.84
C THR A 70 -13.12 -2.92 29.44
N THR A 71 -13.61 -4.12 29.14
CA THR A 71 -13.11 -5.36 29.73
C THR A 71 -11.60 -5.55 29.50
N GLY A 72 -11.09 -5.20 28.32
CA GLY A 72 -9.67 -5.36 27.99
C GLY A 72 -8.75 -4.39 28.75
N GLN A 73 -9.23 -3.19 29.07
CA GLN A 73 -8.41 -2.18 29.73
C GLN A 73 -8.01 -2.59 31.15
N ALA A 74 -8.88 -3.28 31.89
CA ALA A 74 -8.56 -3.80 33.22
C ALA A 74 -7.40 -4.81 33.20
N VAL A 75 -7.43 -5.74 32.23
CA VAL A 75 -6.35 -6.73 32.04
C VAL A 75 -5.05 -6.03 31.68
N VAL A 76 -5.10 -5.08 30.75
CA VAL A 76 -3.93 -4.28 30.35
C VAL A 76 -3.33 -3.56 31.56
N GLN A 77 -4.16 -2.93 32.39
CA GLN A 77 -3.69 -2.24 33.58
C GLN A 77 -3.04 -3.17 34.58
N CYS A 78 -3.65 -4.31 34.91
CA CYS A 78 -3.06 -5.29 35.82
C CYS A 78 -1.69 -5.76 35.31
N ILE A 79 -1.59 -6.12 34.03
CA ILE A 79 -0.30 -6.55 33.44
C ILE A 79 0.74 -5.45 33.57
N LEU A 80 0.37 -4.19 33.28
CA LEU A 80 1.28 -3.06 33.41
C LEU A 80 1.71 -2.87 34.87
N GLU A 81 0.81 -2.93 35.85
CA GLU A 81 1.13 -2.79 37.26
C GLU A 81 2.11 -3.88 37.75
N SER A 82 1.94 -5.13 37.31
CA SER A 82 2.83 -6.25 37.63
C SER A 82 4.11 -6.33 36.77
N THR A 83 4.35 -5.37 35.87
CA THR A 83 5.52 -5.35 34.98
C THR A 83 6.57 -4.34 35.46
N SER A 84 7.86 -4.65 35.28
CA SER A 84 8.96 -3.74 35.64
C SER A 84 8.94 -2.42 34.85
N GLU A 85 9.41 -1.33 35.48
CA GLU A 85 9.54 -0.02 34.82
C GLU A 85 10.46 -0.05 33.60
N PHE A 86 11.49 -0.91 33.62
CA PHE A 86 12.36 -1.11 32.45
C PHE A 86 11.59 -1.67 31.25
N MET A 87 10.75 -2.69 31.46
CA MET A 87 9.93 -3.26 30.38
C MET A 87 8.89 -2.25 29.88
N LYS A 88 8.24 -1.48 30.77
CA LYS A 88 7.32 -0.40 30.37
C LYS A 88 8.01 0.61 29.46
N THR A 89 9.19 1.06 29.86
CA THR A 89 10.00 2.02 29.10
C THR A 89 10.42 1.44 27.74
N ASN A 90 10.78 0.15 27.69
CA ASN A 90 11.13 -0.52 26.45
C ASN A 90 9.94 -0.65 25.50
N MET A 91 8.77 -1.09 25.99
CA MET A 91 7.54 -1.16 25.19
C MET A 91 7.13 0.21 24.66
N ALA A 92 7.23 1.27 25.48
CA ALA A 92 6.97 2.64 25.04
C ALA A 92 7.93 3.06 23.91
N SER A 93 9.20 2.68 23.99
CA SER A 93 10.18 2.92 22.93
C SER A 93 9.84 2.15 21.65
N ALA A 94 9.36 0.91 21.77
CA ALA A 94 8.92 0.11 20.64
C ALA A 94 7.70 0.73 19.93
N ALA A 95 6.74 1.25 20.70
CA ALA A 95 5.56 1.95 20.19
C ALA A 95 5.95 3.19 19.38
N VAL A 96 6.96 3.96 19.82
CA VAL A 96 7.51 5.09 19.04
C VAL A 96 8.07 4.61 17.69
N LEU A 97 8.88 3.54 17.69
CA LEU A 97 9.46 3.00 16.45
C LEU A 97 8.37 2.53 15.47
N LEU A 98 7.37 1.79 15.98
CA LEU A 98 6.23 1.34 15.18
C LEU A 98 5.41 2.53 14.67
N GLY A 99 5.21 3.58 15.47
CA GLY A 99 4.50 4.80 15.05
C GLY A 99 5.19 5.57 13.92
N VAL A 100 6.53 5.55 13.86
CA VAL A 100 7.31 6.17 12.78
C VAL A 100 7.32 5.30 11.50
N MET A 101 7.09 4.00 11.62
CA MET A 101 7.17 3.05 10.50
C MET A 101 6.31 3.44 9.29
N PRO A 102 5.01 3.81 9.40
CA PRO A 102 4.20 4.19 8.25
C PRO A 102 4.80 5.34 7.43
N PHE A 103 5.39 6.33 8.12
CA PHE A 103 6.09 7.43 7.45
C PHE A 103 7.39 6.94 6.80
N ALA A 104 8.22 6.17 7.52
CA ALA A 104 9.48 5.65 6.99
C ALA A 104 9.26 4.80 5.72
N LEU A 105 8.25 3.92 5.74
CA LEU A 105 7.88 3.13 4.57
C LEU A 105 7.30 3.99 3.46
N SER A 106 6.65 5.13 3.75
CA SER A 106 6.10 6.03 2.72
C SER A 106 7.19 6.68 1.87
N VAL A 107 8.42 6.76 2.38
CA VAL A 107 9.58 7.21 1.62
C VAL A 107 10.04 6.14 0.62
N LEU A 108 9.85 4.86 0.94
CA LEU A 108 10.26 3.72 0.11
C LEU A 108 9.15 3.21 -0.82
N GLY A 109 7.90 3.48 -0.47
CA GLY A 109 6.71 2.99 -1.16
C GLY A 109 6.57 3.52 -2.57
N SER A 110 5.55 3.03 -3.27
CA SER A 110 5.19 3.56 -4.59
C SER A 110 4.17 4.66 -4.50
N SER A 111 4.28 5.66 -5.37
CA SER A 111 3.26 6.71 -5.48
C SER A 111 2.00 6.14 -6.13
N SER A 112 0.87 6.78 -5.87
CA SER A 112 -0.40 6.45 -6.53
C SER A 112 -0.35 6.70 -8.04
N GLU A 113 0.53 7.59 -8.51
CA GLU A 113 0.76 7.86 -9.93
C GLU A 113 1.48 6.69 -10.60
N GLU A 114 2.54 6.18 -9.98
CA GLU A 114 3.34 5.07 -10.49
C GLU A 114 2.53 3.77 -10.59
N SER A 115 1.77 3.45 -9.54
CA SER A 115 0.86 2.29 -9.56
C SER A 115 -0.27 2.49 -10.56
N ALA A 116 -0.81 3.71 -10.71
CA ALA A 116 -1.82 4.01 -11.72
C ALA A 116 -1.29 3.85 -13.16
N LEU A 117 -0.04 4.23 -13.45
CA LEU A 117 0.58 4.01 -14.76
C LEU A 117 0.64 2.52 -15.11
N LEU A 118 1.04 1.67 -14.16
CA LEU A 118 1.04 0.21 -14.37
C LEU A 118 -0.36 -0.37 -14.52
N TYR A 119 -1.30 0.10 -13.69
CA TYR A 119 -2.67 -0.36 -13.73
C TYR A 119 -3.38 -0.02 -15.05
N VAL A 120 -3.28 1.26 -15.45
CA VAL A 120 -4.05 1.83 -16.56
C VAL A 120 -3.30 1.68 -17.88
N ILE A 121 -2.07 2.19 -17.95
CA ILE A 121 -1.32 2.28 -19.21
C ILE A 121 -0.72 0.92 -19.57
N SER A 122 0.03 0.30 -18.64
CA SER A 122 0.57 -1.03 -18.89
C SER A 122 -0.53 -2.11 -18.97
N ARG A 123 -1.75 -1.85 -18.48
CA ARG A 123 -2.86 -2.82 -18.48
C ARG A 123 -2.48 -4.13 -17.77
N ARG A 124 -1.77 -4.03 -16.63
CA ARG A 124 -1.45 -5.14 -15.71
C ARG A 124 -2.14 -4.96 -14.35
N PRO A 125 -3.48 -4.87 -14.31
CA PRO A 125 -4.20 -4.67 -13.07
C PRO A 125 -3.95 -5.75 -12.01
N LEU A 126 -3.84 -7.04 -12.38
CA LEU A 126 -3.67 -8.12 -11.40
C LEU A 126 -2.31 -8.02 -10.71
N LEU A 127 -1.23 -7.89 -11.49
CA LEU A 127 0.10 -7.68 -10.93
C LEU A 127 0.11 -6.43 -10.05
N THR A 128 -0.46 -5.32 -10.54
CA THR A 128 -0.50 -4.07 -9.77
C THR A 128 -1.21 -4.29 -8.44
N THR A 129 -2.38 -4.91 -8.42
CA THR A 129 -3.11 -5.20 -7.17
C THR A 129 -2.29 -6.07 -6.20
N LEU A 130 -1.55 -7.07 -6.69
CA LEU A 130 -0.66 -7.87 -5.84
C LEU A 130 0.48 -7.02 -5.28
N LEU A 131 1.11 -6.17 -6.08
CA LEU A 131 2.17 -5.26 -5.63
C LEU A 131 1.67 -4.28 -4.56
N LEU A 132 0.45 -3.75 -4.74
CA LEU A 132 -0.21 -2.87 -3.78
C LEU A 132 -0.56 -3.61 -2.47
N ALA A 133 -1.04 -4.85 -2.57
CA ALA A 133 -1.29 -5.67 -1.39
C ALA A 133 0.00 -6.07 -0.67
N GLY A 134 1.11 -6.28 -1.39
CA GLY A 134 2.43 -6.56 -0.84
C GLY A 134 3.19 -5.32 -0.37
N SER A 135 2.70 -4.12 -0.65
CA SER A 135 3.28 -2.84 -0.23
C SER A 135 2.16 -1.92 0.28
N PRO A 136 1.69 -2.12 1.53
CA PRO A 136 0.52 -1.45 2.12
C PRO A 136 0.77 0.03 2.47
N VAL A 137 1.47 0.76 1.60
CA VAL A 137 1.98 2.09 1.86
C VAL A 137 1.83 2.94 0.61
N VAL A 138 1.53 4.21 0.82
CA VAL A 138 1.41 5.22 -0.23
C VAL A 138 2.38 6.34 0.05
N VAL A 139 3.14 6.75 -0.96
CA VAL A 139 4.00 7.93 -0.87
C VAL A 139 3.13 9.15 -0.57
N ALA A 140 3.47 9.90 0.47
CA ALA A 140 2.83 11.17 0.78
C ALA A 140 3.21 12.19 -0.32
N LEU A 141 2.29 12.46 -1.24
CA LEU A 141 2.45 13.50 -2.25
C LEU A 141 2.04 14.84 -1.66
N ARG A 142 2.72 15.92 -2.05
CA ARG A 142 2.29 17.27 -1.66
C ARG A 142 0.89 17.53 -2.21
N PRO A 143 -0.05 17.99 -1.36
CA PRO A 143 -1.33 18.47 -1.84
C PRO A 143 -1.14 19.52 -2.94
N PHE A 144 -1.92 19.40 -4.01
CA PHE A 144 -1.95 20.32 -5.15
C PHE A 144 -0.73 20.29 -6.09
N GLU A 145 0.26 19.44 -5.86
CA GLU A 145 1.36 19.20 -6.81
C GLU A 145 1.03 17.96 -7.66
N TYR A 146 0.54 18.20 -8.88
CA TYR A 146 0.14 17.15 -9.80
C TYR A 146 1.28 16.87 -10.78
N LYS A 147 1.78 15.62 -10.86
CA LYS A 147 2.73 15.28 -11.91
C LYS A 147 2.01 15.04 -13.22
N ASP A 148 2.57 15.59 -14.30
CA ASP A 148 2.15 15.22 -15.64
C ASP A 148 2.47 13.73 -15.86
N PRO A 149 1.46 12.85 -16.06
CA PRO A 149 1.70 11.42 -16.21
C PRO A 149 2.60 11.10 -17.42
N VAL A 150 2.58 11.94 -18.46
CA VAL A 150 3.48 11.80 -19.61
C VAL A 150 4.90 12.23 -19.25
N GLY A 151 5.06 13.26 -18.42
CA GLY A 151 6.36 13.67 -17.89
C GLY A 151 7.09 12.59 -17.10
N ILE A 152 6.35 11.67 -16.44
CA ILE A 152 6.94 10.51 -15.75
C ILE A 152 7.51 9.48 -16.75
N LEU A 153 6.94 9.42 -17.95
CA LEU A 153 7.30 8.47 -19.01
C LEU A 153 8.36 9.00 -19.98
N ARG A 154 8.55 10.32 -20.09
CA ARG A 154 9.57 10.91 -20.97
C ARG A 154 10.98 10.42 -20.63
N SER A 155 11.75 10.18 -21.69
CA SER A 155 13.19 9.95 -21.60
C SER A 155 13.89 11.09 -20.85
N ARG A 156 14.95 10.76 -20.12
CA ARG A 156 15.87 11.74 -19.53
C ARG A 156 17.28 11.26 -19.82
N GLU A 157 18.14 12.17 -20.28
CA GLU A 157 19.56 11.89 -20.50
C GLU A 157 20.20 11.29 -19.23
N GLY A 158 20.98 10.21 -19.41
CA GLY A 158 21.68 9.51 -18.33
C GLY A 158 20.83 8.57 -17.47
N ARG A 159 19.61 8.22 -17.87
CA ARG A 159 18.74 7.30 -17.11
C ARG A 159 19.01 5.84 -17.50
N PHE A 160 18.98 4.92 -16.53
CA PHE A 160 19.14 3.47 -16.77
C PHE A 160 18.04 2.93 -17.69
N THR A 161 18.44 2.33 -18.81
CA THR A 161 17.58 1.57 -19.72
C THR A 161 17.23 0.21 -19.12
N SER A 162 16.07 -0.33 -19.50
CA SER A 162 15.56 -1.60 -18.96
C SER A 162 16.61 -2.72 -19.08
N LEU A 163 16.84 -3.42 -17.96
CA LEU A 163 17.74 -4.56 -17.92
C LEU A 163 17.04 -5.75 -18.58
N ASN A 164 17.68 -6.34 -19.58
CA ASN A 164 17.18 -7.55 -20.23
C ASN A 164 17.50 -8.75 -19.33
N LEU A 165 16.64 -9.01 -18.34
CA LEU A 165 16.85 -10.01 -17.28
C LEU A 165 16.64 -11.47 -17.73
N GLY A 166 16.28 -11.70 -19.00
CA GLY A 166 16.05 -13.02 -19.57
C GLY A 166 14.82 -13.07 -20.46
N PRO A 167 14.31 -14.27 -20.79
CA PRO A 167 13.15 -14.39 -21.64
C PRO A 167 11.90 -13.79 -20.95
N PRO A 168 11.04 -13.04 -21.67
CA PRO A 168 9.94 -12.28 -21.07
C PRO A 168 8.99 -13.09 -20.19
N TRP A 169 8.72 -14.34 -20.57
CA TRP A 169 7.84 -15.23 -19.81
C TRP A 169 8.40 -15.59 -18.43
N ALA A 170 9.73 -15.73 -18.31
CA ALA A 170 10.39 -16.06 -17.05
C ALA A 170 10.40 -14.86 -16.11
N VAL A 171 10.60 -13.66 -16.64
CA VAL A 171 10.50 -12.41 -15.88
C VAL A 171 9.09 -12.23 -15.32
N VAL A 172 8.07 -12.36 -16.17
CA VAL A 172 6.66 -12.25 -15.74
C VAL A 172 6.34 -13.29 -14.66
N LEU A 173 6.77 -14.54 -14.83
CA LEU A 173 6.57 -15.58 -13.81
C LEU A 173 7.24 -15.20 -12.48
N ALA A 174 8.49 -14.71 -12.52
CA ALA A 174 9.21 -14.29 -11.34
C ALA A 174 8.53 -13.11 -10.62
N GLU A 175 8.06 -12.11 -11.36
CA GLU A 175 7.32 -10.97 -10.79
C GLU A 175 6.09 -11.43 -10.01
N TYR A 176 5.31 -12.36 -10.57
CA TYR A 176 4.12 -12.88 -9.91
C TYR A 176 4.43 -13.70 -8.66
N LEU A 177 5.44 -14.58 -8.72
CA LEU A 177 5.85 -15.37 -7.56
C LEU A 177 6.36 -14.48 -6.43
N VAL A 178 7.20 -13.50 -6.76
CA VAL A 178 7.75 -12.55 -5.79
C VAL A 178 6.67 -11.64 -5.23
N ALA A 179 5.73 -11.14 -6.06
CA ALA A 179 4.60 -10.34 -5.59
C ALA A 179 3.69 -11.14 -4.64
N LEU A 180 3.37 -12.40 -4.97
CA LEU A 180 2.60 -13.28 -4.09
C LEU A 180 3.32 -13.56 -2.77
N ALA A 181 4.64 -13.79 -2.79
CA ALA A 181 5.44 -13.96 -1.59
C ALA A 181 5.43 -12.69 -0.71
N SER A 182 5.53 -11.50 -1.32
CA SER A 182 5.40 -10.22 -0.61
C SER A 182 4.03 -10.06 0.04
N VAL A 183 2.94 -10.39 -0.66
CA VAL A 183 1.57 -10.38 -0.10
C VAL A 183 1.45 -11.35 1.07
N ALA A 184 1.92 -12.59 0.91
CA ALA A 184 1.87 -13.59 1.97
C ALA A 184 2.65 -13.12 3.22
N ASN A 185 3.82 -12.50 3.04
CA ASN A 185 4.57 -11.92 4.15
C ASN A 185 3.83 -10.76 4.82
N ILE A 186 3.20 -9.85 4.06
CA ILE A 186 2.40 -8.75 4.60
C ILE A 186 1.21 -9.30 5.40
N VAL A 187 0.41 -10.20 4.82
CA VAL A 187 -0.72 -10.83 5.52
C VAL A 187 -0.26 -11.49 6.82
N HIS A 188 0.84 -12.24 6.77
CA HIS A 188 1.36 -12.92 7.94
C HIS A 188 1.88 -11.95 9.01
N VAL A 189 2.69 -10.94 8.66
CA VAL A 189 3.23 -9.99 9.65
C VAL A 189 2.13 -9.10 10.22
N THR A 190 1.14 -8.71 9.42
CA THR A 190 -0.04 -7.96 9.87
C THR A 190 -0.87 -8.78 10.84
N TYR A 191 -1.11 -10.05 10.54
CA TYR A 191 -1.82 -10.97 11.45
C TYR A 191 -1.05 -11.17 12.76
N GLN A 192 0.23 -11.55 12.66
CA GLN A 192 1.08 -11.79 13.83
C GLN A 192 1.19 -10.55 14.72
N LEU A 193 1.28 -9.36 14.12
CA LEU A 193 1.27 -8.10 14.86
C LEU A 193 -0.08 -7.87 15.54
N GLY A 194 -1.20 -7.99 14.81
CA GLY A 194 -2.54 -7.75 15.35
C GLY A 194 -2.89 -8.68 16.52
N THR A 195 -2.47 -9.95 16.49
CA THR A 195 -2.73 -10.89 17.60
C THR A 195 -1.67 -10.82 18.70
N GLY A 196 -0.45 -10.40 18.39
CA GLY A 196 0.69 -10.40 19.30
C GLY A 196 0.83 -9.15 20.18
N VAL A 197 0.00 -8.13 19.94
CA VAL A 197 0.01 -6.84 20.65
C VAL A 197 -1.41 -6.47 21.08
N ILE A 198 -1.52 -5.53 22.02
CA ILE A 198 -2.79 -4.89 22.37
C ILE A 198 -2.74 -3.43 21.93
N THR A 199 -3.83 -2.94 21.34
CA THR A 199 -3.93 -1.54 20.92
C THR A 199 -4.59 -0.70 22.00
N MET A 200 -3.95 0.40 22.40
CA MET A 200 -4.48 1.27 23.45
C MET A 200 -5.72 2.07 23.02
N LEU A 201 -5.91 2.28 21.71
CA LEU A 201 -7.13 2.93 21.19
C LEU A 201 -8.36 2.02 21.32
N LEU A 202 -8.19 0.73 21.05
CA LEU A 202 -9.27 -0.26 21.04
C LEU A 202 -8.73 -1.57 21.62
N PRO A 203 -8.63 -1.70 22.95
CA PRO A 203 -8.04 -2.88 23.61
C PRO A 203 -8.74 -4.19 23.27
N ASP A 204 -10.04 -4.12 22.93
CA ASP A 204 -10.87 -5.25 22.53
C ASP A 204 -10.86 -5.52 21.02
N SER A 205 -9.97 -4.87 20.26
CA SER A 205 -9.83 -5.07 18.81
C SER A 205 -8.37 -5.19 18.35
N SER A 206 -8.15 -6.07 17.38
CA SER A 206 -6.84 -6.39 16.78
C SER A 206 -6.71 -5.96 15.32
N TYR A 207 -7.77 -5.36 14.74
CA TYR A 207 -7.89 -5.16 13.29
C TYR A 207 -7.19 -3.92 12.73
N LEU A 208 -6.72 -3.00 13.59
CA LEU A 208 -6.14 -1.73 13.16
C LEU A 208 -4.98 -1.87 12.14
N PRO A 209 -4.04 -2.82 12.27
CA PRO A 209 -2.97 -3.03 11.28
C PRO A 209 -3.51 -3.45 9.91
N ALA A 210 -4.51 -4.33 9.90
CA ALA A 210 -5.14 -4.82 8.69
C ALA A 210 -5.97 -3.75 8.01
N LEU A 211 -6.69 -2.93 8.78
CA LEU A 211 -7.41 -1.77 8.27
C LEU A 211 -6.45 -0.76 7.63
N TRP A 212 -5.28 -0.53 8.22
CA TRP A 212 -4.24 0.32 7.64
C TRP A 212 -3.75 -0.24 6.30
N ALA A 213 -3.46 -1.54 6.24
CA ALA A 213 -3.03 -2.16 5.00
C ALA A 213 -4.09 -2.10 3.88
N ALA A 214 -5.36 -2.33 4.24
CA ALA A 214 -6.49 -2.21 3.31
C ALA A 214 -6.71 -0.76 2.83
N ALA A 215 -6.55 0.23 3.71
CA ALA A 215 -6.66 1.64 3.35
C ALA A 215 -5.64 2.03 2.27
N GLY A 216 -4.42 1.48 2.30
CA GLY A 216 -3.41 1.68 1.26
C GLY A 216 -3.88 1.29 -0.13
N ILE A 217 -4.47 0.10 -0.25
CA ILE A 217 -5.02 -0.40 -1.51
C ILE A 217 -6.10 0.55 -2.03
N LEU A 218 -7.00 1.01 -1.17
CA LEU A 218 -8.08 1.94 -1.55
C LEU A 218 -7.53 3.25 -2.10
N VAL A 219 -6.52 3.83 -1.47
CA VAL A 219 -5.89 5.07 -1.94
C VAL A 219 -5.30 4.92 -3.34
N HIS A 220 -4.63 3.79 -3.61
CA HIS A 220 -4.10 3.50 -4.94
C HIS A 220 -5.20 3.28 -5.99
N ILE A 221 -6.33 2.68 -5.62
CA ILE A 221 -7.50 2.55 -6.51
C ILE A 221 -8.04 3.93 -6.89
N ILE A 222 -8.18 4.84 -5.93
CA ILE A 222 -8.62 6.21 -6.19
C ILE A 222 -7.63 6.91 -7.13
N GLY A 223 -6.32 6.72 -6.92
CA GLY A 223 -5.27 7.20 -7.82
C GLY A 223 -5.38 6.65 -9.24
N ALA A 224 -5.66 5.36 -9.40
CA ALA A 224 -5.89 4.75 -10.71
C ALA A 224 -7.12 5.33 -11.42
N VAL A 225 -8.23 5.53 -10.69
CA VAL A 225 -9.45 6.17 -11.23
C VAL A 225 -9.17 7.63 -11.62
N CYS A 226 -8.38 8.34 -10.81
CA CYS A 226 -7.93 9.69 -11.11
C CYS A 226 -7.17 9.74 -12.45
N LEU A 227 -6.20 8.84 -12.66
CA LEU A 227 -5.45 8.77 -13.91
C LEU A 227 -6.32 8.37 -15.11
N GLN A 228 -7.26 7.43 -14.93
CA GLN A 228 -8.21 7.05 -15.99
C GLN A 228 -9.04 8.23 -16.49
N SER A 229 -9.33 9.22 -15.63
CA SER A 229 -10.06 10.42 -16.04
C SER A 229 -9.26 11.36 -16.95
N ARG A 230 -7.93 11.18 -17.04
CA ARG A 230 -7.00 12.02 -17.80
C ARG A 230 -6.42 11.36 -19.05
N ILE A 231 -6.68 10.07 -19.26
CA ILE A 231 -6.03 9.32 -20.33
C ILE A 231 -7.06 8.60 -21.19
N ARG A 232 -6.88 8.68 -22.51
CA ARG A 232 -7.47 7.76 -23.48
C ARG A 232 -6.38 6.89 -24.07
N LEU A 233 -6.54 5.59 -23.93
CA LEU A 233 -5.68 4.61 -24.58
C LEU A 233 -6.24 4.34 -25.97
N ARG A 234 -5.42 4.53 -27.00
CA ARG A 234 -5.72 4.04 -28.35
C ARG A 234 -4.96 2.75 -28.57
N LEU A 235 -5.70 1.67 -28.81
CA LEU A 235 -5.12 0.38 -29.16
C LEU A 235 -5.02 0.29 -30.70
N PRO A 236 -4.00 -0.38 -31.26
CA PRO A 236 -3.88 -0.55 -32.71
C PRO A 236 -5.13 -1.23 -33.28
N ALA A 237 -5.63 -0.71 -34.41
CA ALA A 237 -6.83 -1.20 -35.08
C ALA A 237 -6.59 -2.63 -35.61
N GLY A 238 -7.36 -3.61 -35.13
CA GLY A 238 -7.31 -5.01 -35.58
C GLY A 238 -6.88 -6.03 -34.51
N GLY A 239 -6.34 -5.58 -33.38
CA GLY A 239 -5.97 -6.44 -32.25
C GLY A 239 -6.72 -6.02 -30.99
N ALA A 240 -7.92 -6.57 -30.77
CA ALA A 240 -8.51 -6.52 -29.44
C ALA A 240 -7.73 -7.47 -28.52
N ASP A 241 -6.52 -7.06 -28.13
CA ASP A 241 -5.71 -7.83 -27.20
C ASP A 241 -6.50 -7.99 -25.91
N SER A 242 -6.90 -9.25 -25.69
CA SER A 242 -7.65 -9.64 -24.51
C SER A 242 -6.90 -9.13 -23.28
N LEU A 243 -7.63 -8.60 -22.31
CA LEU A 243 -7.06 -8.10 -21.06
C LEU A 243 -6.15 -9.15 -20.38
N ILE A 244 -6.44 -10.43 -20.59
CA ILE A 244 -5.66 -11.55 -20.09
C ILE A 244 -4.27 -11.61 -20.76
N LYS A 245 -4.20 -11.51 -22.09
CA LYS A 245 -2.91 -11.46 -22.79
C LYS A 245 -2.10 -10.25 -22.34
N SER A 246 -2.72 -9.06 -22.24
CA SER A 246 -2.01 -7.86 -21.79
C SER A 246 -1.49 -7.96 -20.36
N GLU A 247 -2.17 -8.69 -19.48
CA GLU A 247 -1.75 -8.90 -18.08
C GLU A 247 -0.42 -9.68 -17.98
N PHE A 248 -0.24 -10.68 -18.83
CA PHE A 248 0.92 -11.58 -18.83
C PHE A 248 2.00 -11.21 -19.86
N THR A 249 1.85 -10.06 -20.53
CA THR A 249 2.90 -9.46 -21.36
C THR A 249 3.67 -8.45 -20.51
N ALA A 250 5.00 -8.55 -20.50
CA ALA A 250 5.88 -7.59 -19.83
C ALA A 250 5.68 -6.17 -20.38
N SER A 251 5.88 -5.14 -19.55
CA SER A 251 5.66 -3.75 -19.98
C SER A 251 6.55 -3.31 -21.15
N SER A 252 7.77 -3.83 -21.24
CA SER A 252 8.72 -3.52 -22.32
C SER A 252 8.31 -4.08 -23.68
N ALA A 253 7.44 -5.09 -23.72
CA ALA A 253 7.01 -5.74 -24.96
C ALA A 253 5.66 -5.21 -25.48
N LYS A 254 5.20 -4.06 -24.98
CA LYS A 254 3.89 -3.49 -25.30
C LYS A 254 3.99 -2.23 -26.13
N THR A 255 3.04 -2.12 -27.05
CA THR A 255 2.80 -0.92 -27.85
C THR A 255 1.53 -0.23 -27.37
N ILE A 256 1.62 1.00 -26.83
CA ILE A 256 0.48 1.63 -26.14
C ILE A 256 0.31 3.08 -26.53
N THR A 257 -0.59 3.45 -27.46
CA THR A 257 -0.84 4.85 -27.82
C THR A 257 -1.59 5.61 -26.69
N VAL A 258 -1.04 6.71 -26.13
CA VAL A 258 -1.61 7.46 -25.00
C VAL A 258 -1.97 8.88 -25.42
N GLU A 259 -3.26 9.20 -25.31
CA GLU A 259 -3.76 10.55 -25.53
C GLU A 259 -4.15 11.17 -24.19
N THR A 260 -3.60 12.35 -23.88
CA THR A 260 -3.93 13.08 -22.65
C THR A 260 -5.15 13.96 -22.84
N ILE A 261 -6.09 13.84 -21.92
CA ILE A 261 -7.30 14.67 -21.86
C ILE A 261 -7.00 15.91 -20.99
N PRO A 262 -7.48 17.11 -21.38
CA PRO A 262 -7.38 18.30 -20.53
C PRO A 262 -8.08 18.10 -19.19
N GLU A 263 -7.70 18.93 -18.22
CA GLU A 263 -8.17 18.82 -16.84
C GLU A 263 -9.68 19.02 -16.74
N THR A 264 -10.33 18.19 -15.94
CA THR A 264 -11.77 18.29 -15.64
C THR A 264 -11.98 18.57 -14.16
N ARG A 265 -13.16 19.10 -13.79
CA ARG A 265 -13.53 19.30 -12.38
C ARG A 265 -13.51 17.98 -11.60
N LEU A 266 -13.91 16.89 -12.25
CA LEU A 266 -13.86 15.55 -11.66
C LEU A 266 -12.42 15.11 -11.37
N PHE A 267 -11.50 15.33 -12.31
CA PHE A 267 -10.08 15.05 -12.09
C PHE A 267 -9.54 15.84 -10.89
N LEU A 268 -9.82 17.15 -10.84
CA LEU A 268 -9.36 18.01 -9.74
C LEU A 268 -9.88 17.50 -8.38
N ALA A 269 -11.17 17.13 -8.31
CA ALA A 269 -11.77 16.57 -7.11
C ALA A 269 -11.12 15.23 -6.71
N LEU A 270 -10.98 14.29 -7.65
CA LEU A 270 -10.36 12.97 -7.40
C LEU A 270 -8.90 13.11 -6.97
N SER A 271 -8.17 14.04 -7.56
CA SER A 271 -6.77 14.27 -7.21
C SER A 271 -6.62 14.88 -5.83
N TRP A 272 -7.50 15.82 -5.45
CA TRP A 272 -7.57 16.35 -4.10
C TRP A 272 -7.89 15.27 -3.07
N ILE A 273 -8.89 14.42 -3.36
CA ILE A 273 -9.24 13.26 -2.53
C ILE A 273 -8.03 12.34 -2.40
N THR A 274 -7.39 11.96 -3.50
CA THR A 274 -6.23 11.05 -3.49
C THR A 274 -5.13 11.59 -2.59
N SER A 275 -4.71 12.85 -2.77
CA SER A 275 -3.67 13.46 -1.96
C SER A 275 -4.06 13.53 -0.48
N THR A 276 -5.27 13.96 -0.19
CA THR A 276 -5.78 14.05 1.19
C THR A 276 -5.84 12.68 1.86
N SER A 277 -6.27 11.65 1.13
CA SER A 277 -6.29 10.26 1.60
C SER A 277 -4.88 9.70 1.82
N THR A 278 -3.86 10.09 1.02
CA THR A 278 -2.46 9.69 1.31
C THR A 278 -2.01 10.23 2.67
N THR A 279 -2.32 11.49 2.98
CA THR A 279 -1.97 12.12 4.26
C THR A 279 -2.70 11.43 5.42
N PHE A 280 -4.01 11.23 5.30
CA PHE A 280 -4.79 10.55 6.33
C PHE A 280 -4.36 9.11 6.55
N HIS A 281 -3.97 8.39 5.50
CA HIS A 281 -3.43 7.04 5.63
C HIS A 281 -2.16 7.01 6.46
N VAL A 282 -1.21 7.92 6.22
CA VAL A 282 0.05 7.97 6.99
C VAL A 282 -0.25 8.32 8.45
N ILE A 283 -1.09 9.33 8.70
CA ILE A 283 -1.50 9.73 10.06
C ILE A 283 -2.20 8.57 10.78
N PHE A 284 -3.16 7.93 10.12
CA PHE A 284 -3.89 6.79 10.68
C PHE A 284 -2.95 5.65 11.03
N GLY A 285 -2.00 5.32 10.15
CA GLY A 285 -0.96 4.36 10.43
C GLY A 285 -0.17 4.76 11.67
N THR A 286 0.36 5.99 11.72
CA THR A 286 1.16 6.44 12.86
C THR A 286 0.41 6.30 14.17
N LEU A 287 -0.86 6.71 14.23
CA LEU A 287 -1.71 6.57 15.41
C LEU A 287 -1.98 5.11 15.78
N ALA A 288 -2.31 4.27 14.80
CA ALA A 288 -2.61 2.86 15.02
C ALA A 288 -1.38 2.11 15.56
N PHE A 289 -0.22 2.28 14.91
CA PHE A 289 1.02 1.59 15.28
C PHE A 289 1.67 2.15 16.55
N SER A 290 1.55 3.46 16.83
CA SER A 290 2.03 4.04 18.09
C SER A 290 1.21 3.64 19.30
N SER A 291 0.02 3.08 19.10
CA SER A 291 -0.84 2.60 20.19
C SER A 291 -0.60 1.16 20.58
N MET A 292 0.29 0.46 19.88
CA MET A 292 0.58 -0.95 20.13
C MET A 292 1.48 -1.14 21.34
N GLN A 293 1.04 -1.97 22.28
CA GLN A 293 1.76 -2.31 23.51
C GLN A 293 2.09 -3.80 23.54
N PHE A 294 2.95 -4.20 24.50
CA PHE A 294 3.35 -5.60 24.75
C PHE A 294 4.27 -6.20 23.69
N ILE A 295 5.01 -5.34 22.99
CA ILE A 295 6.08 -5.70 22.07
C ILE A 295 7.38 -5.05 22.52
N SER A 296 8.50 -5.78 22.43
CA SER A 296 9.83 -5.26 22.72
C SER A 296 10.37 -4.45 21.53
N VAL A 297 11.34 -3.58 21.79
CA VAL A 297 12.06 -2.86 20.71
C VAL A 297 12.69 -3.84 19.70
N ARG A 298 13.24 -4.95 20.19
CA ARG A 298 13.86 -5.99 19.36
C ARG A 298 12.86 -6.63 18.40
N ASP A 299 11.70 -7.01 18.91
CA ASP A 299 10.63 -7.60 18.11
C ASP A 299 10.04 -6.59 17.11
N ALA A 300 9.90 -5.32 17.54
CA ALA A 300 9.43 -4.24 16.68
C ALA A 300 10.35 -4.02 15.47
N PHE A 301 11.68 -4.08 15.64
CA PHE A 301 12.61 -4.06 14.50
C PHE A 301 12.40 -5.23 13.55
N GLY A 302 12.11 -6.43 14.07
CA GLY A 302 11.77 -7.58 13.25
C GLY A 302 10.52 -7.35 12.39
N VAL A 303 9.48 -6.76 12.99
CA VAL A 303 8.24 -6.37 12.29
C VAL A 303 8.52 -5.33 11.21
N ILE A 304 9.22 -4.25 11.55
CA ILE A 304 9.57 -3.16 10.62
C ILE A 304 10.43 -3.69 9.46
N GLY A 305 11.40 -4.55 9.74
CA GLY A 305 12.26 -5.16 8.74
C GLY A 305 11.48 -5.99 7.72
N ARG A 306 10.49 -6.77 8.19
CA ARG A 306 9.61 -7.56 7.31
C ARG A 306 8.72 -6.69 6.42
N TYR A 307 8.11 -5.63 6.97
CA TYR A 307 7.36 -4.67 6.15
C TYR A 307 8.26 -3.98 5.12
N THR A 308 9.44 -3.52 5.55
CA THR A 308 10.42 -2.86 4.68
C THR A 308 10.83 -3.78 3.53
N ALA A 309 11.16 -5.05 3.81
CA ALA A 309 11.55 -6.01 2.79
C ALA A 309 10.47 -6.18 1.71
N SER A 310 9.20 -6.39 2.10
CA SER A 310 8.10 -6.52 1.14
C SER A 310 7.90 -5.23 0.32
N VAL A 311 7.92 -4.06 0.97
CA VAL A 311 7.77 -2.76 0.30
C VAL A 311 8.90 -2.52 -0.71
N THR A 312 10.16 -2.77 -0.33
CA THR A 312 11.32 -2.61 -1.21
C THR A 312 11.26 -3.56 -2.40
N VAL A 313 10.90 -4.83 -2.18
CA VAL A 313 10.78 -5.80 -3.27
C VAL A 313 9.67 -5.39 -4.26
N CYS A 314 8.48 -5.01 -3.77
CA CYS A 314 7.42 -4.49 -4.61
C CYS A 314 7.84 -3.23 -5.36
N ARG A 315 8.59 -2.33 -4.70
CA ARG A 315 9.15 -1.11 -5.32
C ARG A 315 10.08 -1.43 -6.47
N VAL A 316 10.97 -2.42 -6.32
CA VAL A 316 11.88 -2.86 -7.39
C VAL A 316 11.08 -3.35 -8.60
N ILE A 317 10.03 -4.15 -8.40
CA ILE A 317 9.17 -4.62 -9.51
C ILE A 317 8.47 -3.44 -10.19
N VAL A 318 7.89 -2.50 -9.42
CA VAL A 318 7.25 -1.31 -9.98
C VAL A 318 8.25 -0.48 -10.82
N MET A 319 9.46 -0.27 -10.32
CA MET A 319 10.50 0.46 -11.06
C MET A 319 10.94 -0.27 -12.32
N TYR A 320 11.09 -1.59 -12.26
CA TYR A 320 11.42 -2.42 -13.42
C TYR A 320 10.35 -2.31 -14.51
N GLU A 321 9.08 -2.47 -14.15
CA GLU A 321 7.96 -2.40 -15.09
C GLU A 321 7.77 -1.00 -15.68
N LEU A 322 7.93 0.05 -14.87
CA LEU A 322 7.90 1.43 -15.37
C LEU A 322 9.11 1.73 -16.27
N SER A 323 10.28 1.15 -16.01
CA SER A 323 11.42 1.24 -16.92
C SER A 323 11.11 0.58 -18.27
N GLY A 324 10.50 -0.62 -18.25
CA GLY A 324 10.04 -1.29 -19.48
C GLY A 324 9.02 -0.45 -20.25
N LEU A 325 8.03 0.13 -19.56
CA LEU A 325 7.02 1.00 -20.17
C LEU A 325 7.64 2.25 -20.83
N ARG A 326 8.70 2.81 -20.23
CA ARG A 326 9.46 3.93 -20.81
C ARG A 326 10.29 3.51 -22.02
N SER A 327 10.94 2.35 -21.99
CA SER A 327 11.68 1.85 -23.16
C SER A 327 10.74 1.64 -24.37
N ALA A 328 9.53 1.15 -24.13
CA ALA A 328 8.49 1.06 -25.15
C ALA A 328 8.00 2.45 -25.65
N THR A 329 8.19 3.49 -24.85
CA THR A 329 7.84 4.90 -25.16
C THR A 329 8.92 5.55 -26.03
N ASP A 330 10.20 5.41 -25.65
CA ASP A 330 11.33 6.15 -26.24
C ASP A 330 11.72 5.67 -27.65
N SER A 331 11.49 4.40 -27.98
CA SER A 331 11.82 3.84 -29.31
C SER A 331 11.01 4.42 -30.48
N VAL A 332 10.10 5.37 -30.23
CA VAL A 332 9.13 5.88 -31.21
C VAL A 332 9.39 7.35 -31.60
N ASP A 333 10.14 8.12 -30.82
CA ASP A 333 10.42 9.55 -31.08
C ASP A 333 11.46 9.81 -32.21
N GLU A 334 11.98 8.77 -32.90
CA GLU A 334 12.88 8.89 -34.06
C GLU A 334 12.15 8.85 -35.43
N GLY A 335 10.98 9.47 -35.53
CA GLY A 335 10.33 9.79 -36.83
C GLY A 335 10.74 11.19 -37.30
N PRO A 336 10.87 11.48 -38.62
CA PRO A 336 11.28 12.79 -39.09
C PRO A 336 10.29 13.85 -38.60
N LEU A 337 10.78 14.86 -37.89
CA LEU A 337 10.03 16.08 -37.60
C LEU A 337 9.66 16.71 -38.94
N GLU A 338 8.38 16.64 -39.30
CA GLU A 338 7.83 17.46 -40.37
C GLU A 338 7.95 18.92 -39.91
N ASP A 339 8.73 19.69 -40.67
CA ASP A 339 9.04 21.09 -40.42
C ASP A 339 7.76 21.93 -40.56
N ASP A 340 7.02 22.07 -39.46
CA ASP A 340 5.85 22.96 -39.38
C ASP A 340 6.33 24.41 -39.33
N THR A 341 6.45 25.01 -40.52
CA THR A 341 6.55 26.45 -40.72
C THR A 341 5.43 27.16 -39.95
N LEU A 342 5.83 28.01 -39.00
CA LEU A 342 4.97 28.84 -38.15
C LEU A 342 4.09 29.80 -38.98
N ASP A 343 2.77 29.55 -39.00
CA ASP A 343 1.76 30.57 -39.33
C ASP A 343 1.42 31.39 -38.06
N PRO A 344 1.75 32.70 -37.99
CA PRO A 344 1.51 33.52 -36.81
C PRO A 344 0.03 33.93 -36.62
N SER A 345 -0.89 33.55 -37.51
CA SER A 345 -2.29 34.02 -37.49
C SER A 345 -3.29 33.06 -36.84
N ALA A 346 -2.87 31.85 -36.47
CA ALA A 346 -3.72 30.89 -35.77
C ALA A 346 -3.69 31.15 -34.25
N GLY A 347 -4.71 31.84 -33.73
CA GLY A 347 -4.92 32.00 -32.28
C GLY A 347 -4.80 30.66 -31.54
N ILE A 348 -4.27 30.71 -30.31
CA ILE A 348 -3.89 29.55 -29.46
C ILE A 348 -4.96 28.44 -29.51
N LYS A 349 -4.79 27.50 -30.44
CA LYS A 349 -5.58 26.27 -30.48
C LYS A 349 -5.03 25.37 -29.38
N ARG A 350 -5.91 24.94 -28.50
CA ARG A 350 -5.62 24.03 -27.39
C ARG A 350 -5.23 22.67 -27.98
N VAL A 351 -3.93 22.43 -28.17
CA VAL A 351 -3.38 21.23 -28.80
C VAL A 351 -3.60 20.02 -27.88
N SER A 352 -4.44 19.06 -28.29
CA SER A 352 -4.39 17.71 -27.75
C SER A 352 -3.08 17.06 -28.19
N ARG A 353 -2.17 16.76 -27.27
CA ARG A 353 -0.96 16.02 -27.62
C ARG A 353 -1.31 14.54 -27.71
N VAL A 354 -1.39 14.04 -28.94
CA VAL A 354 -1.49 12.61 -29.23
C VAL A 354 -0.07 12.07 -29.22
N PHE A 355 0.25 11.24 -28.24
CA PHE A 355 1.50 10.49 -28.26
C PHE A 355 1.21 9.13 -28.87
N THR A 356 1.59 8.97 -30.13
CA THR A 356 1.56 7.69 -30.84
C THR A 356 2.70 6.82 -30.34
N PHE A 357 2.35 5.59 -29.97
CA PHE A 357 3.28 4.56 -29.58
C PHE A 357 3.02 3.39 -30.53
N ALA A 358 4.06 2.95 -31.26
CA ALA A 358 3.97 2.26 -32.55
C ALA A 358 4.33 0.74 -32.47
N PRO A 359 3.95 -0.06 -33.51
CA PRO A 359 3.32 -1.40 -33.50
C PRO A 359 4.02 -2.53 -32.74
#